data_AF-A0A5J4R5A8-F1
#
_entry.id   AF-A0A5J4R5A8-F1
#
_cell.length_a   1.000
_cell.length_b   1.000
_cell.length_c   1.000
_cell.angle_alpha   90.00
_cell.angle_beta   90.00
_cell.angle_gamma   90.00
#
_symmetry.space_group_name_H-M   'P 1'
#
loop_
_entity.id
_entity.type
_entity.pdbx_description
1 polymer ?
#
loop_
_entity_poly.entity_id
_entity_poly.type
_entity_poly.pdbx_seq_one_letter_code
_entity_poly.pdbx_strand_id
1 'polypeptide(L)'
;MDETAANKASSEVLNEIALESGNDIDKFEQILKDYVDGNGLSNLICSFLGHYIFEHLSQRFQEKITQQKGEPVSCETFKIIKDDILGRIKRLNETRPVAKIDWKRREGKEVRESIFESIINILCDEN
;
A
#
# COMPACT_ATOMS: atom_id res chain seq x y z
N MET A 1 -3.21 8.91 11.12
CA MET A 1 -2.94 7.58 10.55
C MET A 1 -3.10 6.60 11.68
N ASP A 2 -3.60 5.42 11.38
CA ASP A 2 -3.59 4.31 12.34
C ASP A 2 -2.14 3.90 12.61
N GLU A 3 -1.75 3.83 13.88
CA GLU A 3 -0.35 3.61 14.27
C GLU A 3 0.11 2.19 13.96
N THR A 4 -0.75 1.19 14.15
CA THR A 4 -0.45 -0.22 13.86
C THR A 4 -0.18 -0.41 12.38
N ALA A 5 -1.06 0.11 11.51
CA ALA A 5 -0.88 0.05 10.07
C ALA A 5 0.37 0.82 9.62
N ALA A 6 0.67 1.97 10.22
CA ALA A 6 1.86 2.75 9.90
C ALA A 6 3.17 2.04 10.28
N ASN A 7 3.20 1.39 11.46
CA ASN A 7 4.35 0.61 11.90
C ASN A 7 4.58 -0.60 11.00
N LYS A 8 3.51 -1.31 10.63
CA LYS A 8 3.61 -2.44 9.71
C LYS A 8 4.07 -2.00 8.33
N ALA A 9 3.52 -0.92 7.79
CA ALA A 9 3.96 -0.36 6.51
C ALA A 9 5.44 0.06 6.52
N SER A 10 5.92 0.62 7.62
CA SER A 10 7.34 0.97 7.78
C SER A 10 8.22 -0.29 7.75
N SER A 11 7.79 -1.36 8.44
CA SER A 11 8.47 -2.65 8.44
C SER A 11 8.53 -3.27 7.06
N GLU A 12 7.41 -3.27 6.32
CA GLU A 12 7.36 -3.80 4.94
C GLU A 12 8.32 -3.05 4.02
N VAL A 13 8.34 -1.72 4.05
CA VAL A 13 9.27 -0.92 3.24
C VAL A 13 10.73 -1.23 3.59
N LEU A 14 11.08 -1.34 4.87
CA LEU A 14 12.45 -1.69 5.26
C LEU A 14 12.82 -3.12 4.86
N ASN A 15 11.88 -4.07 4.95
CA ASN A 15 12.08 -5.44 4.50
C ASN A 15 12.27 -5.51 2.98
N GLU A 16 11.53 -4.73 2.20
CA GLU A 16 11.73 -4.62 0.74
C GLU A 16 13.16 -4.19 0.41
N ILE A 17 13.69 -3.18 1.12
CA ILE A 17 15.06 -2.71 0.94
C ILE A 17 16.08 -3.77 1.37
N ALA A 18 15.84 -4.46 2.49
CA ALA A 18 16.71 -5.54 2.96
C ALA A 18 16.76 -6.72 1.97
N LEU A 19 15.63 -7.06 1.35
CA LEU A 19 15.56 -8.08 0.31
C LEU A 19 16.27 -7.62 -0.97
N GLU A 20 16.08 -6.37 -1.40
CA GLU A 20 16.76 -5.77 -2.55
C GLU A 20 18.28 -5.70 -2.35
N SER A 21 18.72 -5.43 -1.12
CA SER A 21 20.15 -5.42 -0.78
C SER A 21 20.76 -6.82 -0.71
N GLY A 22 19.95 -7.89 -0.72
CA GLY A 22 20.40 -9.25 -0.49
C GLY A 22 20.87 -9.49 0.96
N ASN A 23 20.30 -8.76 1.92
CA ASN A 23 20.69 -8.72 3.33
C ASN A 23 22.14 -8.25 3.58
N ASP A 24 22.71 -7.49 2.65
CA ASP A 24 24.01 -6.86 2.78
C ASP A 24 23.83 -5.44 3.35
N ILE A 25 24.54 -5.12 4.43
CA ILE A 25 24.38 -3.87 5.17
C ILE A 25 24.94 -2.66 4.40
N ASP A 26 26.03 -2.84 3.66
CA ASP A 26 26.65 -1.75 2.90
C ASP A 26 25.77 -1.40 1.68
N LYS A 27 25.21 -2.43 1.03
CA LYS A 27 24.22 -2.23 -0.04
C LYS A 27 22.93 -1.63 0.48
N PHE A 28 22.47 -2.02 1.67
CA PHE A 28 21.29 -1.45 2.29
C PHE A 28 21.47 0.06 2.53
N GLU A 29 22.61 0.45 3.10
CA GLU A 29 22.95 1.86 3.31
C GLU A 29 23.04 2.62 1.97
N GLN A 30 23.62 2.01 0.94
CA GLN A 30 23.71 2.61 -0.39
C GLN A 30 22.32 2.85 -1.02
N ILE A 31 21.41 1.87 -0.95
CA ILE A 31 20.04 2.02 -1.47
C ILE A 31 19.31 3.15 -0.74
N LEU A 32 19.46 3.24 0.59
CA LEU A 32 18.87 4.34 1.36
C LEU A 32 19.44 5.71 0.96
N LYS A 33 20.76 5.81 0.75
CA LYS A 33 21.39 7.05 0.25
C LYS A 33 20.84 7.43 -1.11
N ASP A 34 20.73 6.48 -2.03
CA ASP A 34 20.18 6.71 -3.37
C ASP A 34 18.73 7.20 -3.32
N TYR A 35 17.93 6.70 -2.38
CA TYR A 35 16.57 7.19 -2.16
C TYR A 35 16.52 8.62 -1.63
N VAL A 36 17.43 9.01 -0.74
CA VAL A 36 17.48 10.35 -0.13
C VAL A 36 18.08 11.39 -1.07
N ASP A 37 19.15 11.04 -1.78
CA ASP A 37 19.91 11.96 -2.62
C ASP A 37 19.30 12.13 -4.03
N GLY A 38 18.42 11.21 -4.43
CA GLY A 38 17.72 11.22 -5.72
C GLY A 38 16.21 11.52 -5.64
N ASN A 39 15.49 11.22 -6.73
CA ASN A 39 14.00 11.26 -6.76
C ASN A 39 13.34 10.02 -6.11
N GLY A 40 14.13 9.16 -5.47
CA GLY A 40 13.69 7.89 -4.91
C GLY A 40 12.78 8.02 -3.69
N LEU A 41 12.90 9.11 -2.94
CA LEU A 41 12.05 9.37 -1.77
C LEU A 41 10.56 9.40 -2.13
N SER A 42 10.20 9.85 -3.34
CA SER A 42 8.81 9.83 -3.79
C SER A 42 8.29 8.39 -3.96
N ASN A 43 9.11 7.49 -4.51
CA ASN A 43 8.76 6.07 -4.64
C ASN A 43 8.67 5.40 -3.27
N LEU A 44 9.57 5.75 -2.34
CA LEU A 44 9.55 5.26 -0.98
C LEU A 44 8.26 5.66 -0.24
N ILE A 45 7.85 6.93 -0.37
CA ILE A 45 6.58 7.42 0.18
C ILE A 45 5.39 6.71 -0.46
N CYS A 46 5.43 6.44 -1.76
CA CYS A 46 4.38 5.67 -2.43
C CYS A 46 4.29 4.22 -1.91
N SER A 47 5.43 3.54 -1.72
CA SER A 47 5.44 2.19 -1.16
C SER A 47 4.88 2.20 0.26
N PHE A 48 5.36 3.11 1.12
CA PHE A 48 4.84 3.27 2.47
C PHE A 48 3.33 3.48 2.50
N LEU A 49 2.81 4.42 1.70
CA LEU A 49 1.38 4.72 1.67
C LEU A 49 0.54 3.56 1.11
N GLY A 50 1.06 2.83 0.12
CA GLY A 50 0.39 1.65 -0.41
C GLY A 50 0.26 0.55 0.64
N HIS A 51 1.35 0.23 1.35
CA HIS A 51 1.31 -0.73 2.47
C HIS A 51 0.42 -0.26 3.61
N TYR A 52 0.48 1.03 3.96
CA TYR A 52 -0.39 1.59 5.00
C TYR A 52 -1.87 1.41 4.66
N ILE A 53 -2.26 1.71 3.42
CA ILE A 53 -3.65 1.57 2.96
C ILE A 53 -4.06 0.11 2.92
N PHE A 54 -3.19 -0.77 2.40
CA PHE A 54 -3.44 -2.20 2.39
C PHE A 54 -3.69 -2.73 3.80
N GLU A 55 -2.82 -2.42 4.76
CA GLU A 55 -2.98 -2.90 6.14
C GLU A 55 -4.19 -2.29 6.83
N HIS A 56 -4.51 -1.04 6.54
CA HIS A 56 -5.69 -0.39 7.09
C HIS A 56 -7.01 -0.96 6.53
N LEU A 57 -7.00 -1.53 5.33
CA LEU A 57 -8.19 -2.05 4.65
C LEU A 57 -8.27 -3.58 4.64
N SER A 58 -7.20 -4.30 4.97
CA SER A 58 -7.09 -5.75 4.84
C SER A 58 -8.22 -6.50 5.56
N GLN A 59 -8.53 -6.10 6.80
CA GLN A 59 -9.65 -6.66 7.55
C GLN A 59 -11.00 -6.39 6.88
N ARG A 60 -11.22 -5.17 6.37
CA ARG A 60 -12.47 -4.82 5.66
C ARG A 60 -12.62 -5.61 4.36
N PHE A 61 -11.53 -5.86 3.64
CA PHE A 61 -11.53 -6.72 2.46
C PHE A 61 -11.89 -8.16 2.82
N GLN A 62 -11.29 -8.71 3.89
CA GLN A 62 -11.64 -10.04 4.39
C GLN A 62 -13.15 -10.15 4.63
N GLU A 63 -13.70 -9.23 5.42
CA GLU A 63 -15.10 -9.25 5.83
C GLU A 63 -16.02 -9.12 4.62
N LYS A 64 -15.78 -8.13 3.74
CA LYS A 64 -16.68 -7.85 2.61
C LYS A 64 -16.67 -8.94 1.55
N ILE A 65 -15.49 -9.45 1.19
CA ILE A 65 -15.36 -10.50 0.17
C ILE A 65 -15.93 -11.82 0.71
N THR A 66 -15.65 -12.17 1.98
CA THR A 66 -16.22 -13.39 2.60
C THR A 66 -17.75 -13.31 2.65
N GLN A 67 -18.32 -12.15 2.97
CA GLN A 67 -19.77 -11.94 2.97
C GLN A 67 -20.40 -12.10 1.57
N GLN A 68 -19.71 -11.71 0.50
CA GLN A 68 -20.25 -11.76 -0.86
C GLN A 68 -20.03 -13.10 -1.55
N LYS A 69 -18.87 -13.74 -1.35
CA LYS A 69 -18.50 -15.00 -2.02
C LYS A 69 -18.77 -16.25 -1.17
N GLY A 70 -19.02 -16.09 0.12
CA GLY A 70 -19.29 -17.20 1.05
C GLY A 70 -18.07 -18.01 1.47
N GLU A 71 -16.87 -17.60 1.06
CA GLU A 71 -15.60 -18.27 1.39
C GLU A 71 -14.53 -17.28 1.86
N PRO A 72 -13.56 -17.73 2.69
CA PRO A 72 -12.46 -16.89 3.12
C PRO A 72 -11.61 -16.39 1.94
N VAL A 73 -11.13 -15.16 2.03
CA VAL A 73 -10.22 -14.58 1.04
C VAL A 73 -8.89 -15.35 1.02
N SER A 74 -8.46 -15.78 -0.16
CA SER A 74 -7.20 -16.49 -0.33
C SER A 74 -5.99 -15.54 -0.19
N CYS A 75 -4.82 -16.09 0.15
CA CYS A 75 -3.57 -15.32 0.16
C CYS A 75 -3.26 -14.71 -1.22
N GLU A 76 -3.57 -15.41 -2.30
CA GLU A 76 -3.36 -14.90 -3.67
C GLU A 76 -4.26 -13.69 -3.94
N THR A 77 -5.52 -13.74 -3.50
CA THR A 77 -6.43 -12.59 -3.60
C THR A 77 -5.91 -11.38 -2.83
N PHE A 78 -5.39 -11.57 -1.62
CA PHE A 78 -4.75 -10.47 -0.87
C PHE A 78 -3.51 -9.91 -1.55
N LYS A 79 -2.72 -10.76 -2.20
CA LYS A 79 -1.57 -10.32 -2.99
C LYS A 79 -2.02 -9.44 -4.16
N ILE A 80 -3.06 -9.85 -4.89
CA ILE A 80 -3.66 -9.05 -5.98
C ILE A 80 -4.17 -7.70 -5.46
N ILE A 81 -4.88 -7.70 -4.32
CA ILE A 81 -5.37 -6.47 -3.68
C ILE A 81 -4.19 -5.55 -3.33
N LYS A 82 -3.13 -6.09 -2.73
CA LYS A 82 -1.94 -5.33 -2.35
C LYS A 82 -1.27 -4.70 -3.57
N ASP A 83 -1.06 -5.48 -4.62
CA ASP A 83 -0.39 -5.03 -5.84
C ASP A 83 -1.22 -3.95 -6.57
N ASP A 84 -2.56 -4.09 -6.60
CA ASP A 84 -3.44 -3.05 -7.16
C ASP A 84 -3.41 -1.75 -6.35
N ILE A 85 -3.42 -1.82 -5.02
CA ILE A 85 -3.28 -0.65 -4.14
C ILE A 85 -1.95 0.07 -4.39
N LEU A 86 -0.84 -0.67 -4.41
CA LEU A 86 0.49 -0.11 -4.69
C LEU A 86 0.54 0.57 -6.07
N GLY A 87 -0.04 -0.08 -7.08
CA GLY A 87 -0.14 0.49 -8.44
C GLY A 87 -0.98 1.76 -8.50
N ARG A 88 -2.12 1.81 -7.79
CA ARG A 88 -2.98 3.00 -7.72
C ARG A 88 -2.31 4.17 -7.03
N ILE A 89 -1.57 3.93 -5.95
CA ILE A 89 -0.84 5.01 -5.25
C ILE A 89 0.27 5.57 -6.11
N LYS A 90 1.01 4.74 -6.85
CA LYS A 90 2.00 5.21 -7.82
C LYS A 90 1.35 6.09 -8.90
N ARG A 91 0.25 5.63 -9.53
CA ARG A 91 -0.50 6.43 -10.52
C ARG A 91 -1.07 7.72 -9.95
N LEU A 92 -1.58 7.68 -8.72
CA LEU A 92 -2.06 8.88 -8.03
C LEU A 92 -0.94 9.91 -7.87
N ASN A 93 0.26 9.47 -7.50
CA ASN A 93 1.42 10.35 -7.31
C ASN A 93 1.88 11.06 -8.60
N GLU A 94 1.66 10.45 -9.78
CA GLU A 94 1.98 11.07 -11.08
C GLU A 94 1.10 12.29 -11.38
N THR A 95 -0.16 12.27 -10.94
CA THR A 95 -1.12 13.36 -11.18
C THR A 95 -1.19 14.33 -10.00
N ARG A 96 -1.03 13.83 -8.78
CA ARG A 96 -1.09 14.57 -7.54
C ARG A 96 -0.12 13.98 -6.52
N PRO A 97 0.91 14.72 -6.07
CA PRO A 97 1.88 14.20 -5.11
C PRO A 97 1.21 13.65 -3.84
N VAL A 98 1.37 12.36 -3.57
CA VAL A 98 0.67 11.68 -2.46
C VAL A 98 1.14 12.17 -1.10
N ALA A 99 2.36 12.72 -1.04
CA ALA A 99 2.91 13.40 0.14
C ALA A 99 2.14 14.68 0.52
N LYS A 100 1.40 15.29 -0.41
CA LYS A 100 0.63 16.51 -0.17
C LYS A 100 -0.83 16.25 0.23
N ILE A 101 -1.25 14.99 0.27
CA ILE A 101 -2.61 14.59 0.66
C ILE A 101 -2.72 14.63 2.18
N ASP A 102 -3.79 15.24 2.70
CA ASP A 102 -4.08 15.16 4.15
C ASP A 102 -4.69 13.80 4.49
N TRP A 103 -3.81 12.84 4.79
CA TRP A 103 -4.17 11.47 5.13
C TRP A 103 -4.95 11.32 6.45
N LYS A 104 -4.93 12.34 7.32
CA LYS A 104 -5.64 12.36 8.61
C LYS A 104 -7.05 12.91 8.50
N ARG A 105 -7.32 13.73 7.48
CA ARG A 105 -8.64 14.36 7.27
C ARG A 105 -9.46 13.64 6.20
N ARG A 106 -10.50 14.33 5.75
CA ARG A 106 -11.48 13.86 4.77
C ARG A 106 -10.82 13.38 3.49
N GLU A 107 -9.83 14.11 2.99
CA GLU A 107 -9.18 13.82 1.72
C GLU A 107 -8.55 12.42 1.68
N GLY A 108 -7.72 12.08 2.67
CA GLY A 108 -7.16 10.74 2.77
C GLY A 108 -8.20 9.65 2.97
N LYS A 109 -9.30 9.97 3.67
CA LYS A 109 -10.42 9.03 3.82
C LYS A 109 -11.09 8.77 2.47
N GLU A 110 -11.39 9.81 1.69
CA GLU A 110 -12.01 9.70 0.36
C GLU A 110 -11.15 8.86 -0.58
N VAL A 111 -9.83 9.06 -0.59
CA VAL A 111 -8.92 8.22 -1.38
C VAL A 111 -8.98 6.75 -0.96
N ARG A 112 -8.94 6.47 0.35
CA ARG A 112 -9.02 5.08 0.85
C ARG A 112 -10.34 4.42 0.52
N GLU A 113 -11.46 5.11 0.71
CA GLU A 113 -12.78 4.57 0.37
C GLU A 113 -12.92 4.35 -1.14
N SER A 114 -12.43 5.29 -1.97
CA SER A 114 -12.45 5.12 -3.43
C SER A 114 -11.65 3.90 -3.89
N ILE A 115 -10.47 3.67 -3.31
CA ILE A 115 -9.66 2.48 -3.58
C ILE A 115 -10.41 1.21 -3.14
N PHE A 116 -10.96 1.22 -1.92
CA PHE A 116 -11.69 0.09 -1.37
C PHE A 116 -12.88 -0.32 -2.26
N GLU A 117 -13.78 0.61 -2.54
CA GLU A 117 -14.98 0.37 -3.35
C GLU A 117 -14.60 -0.08 -4.76
N SER A 118 -13.58 0.52 -5.37
CA SER A 118 -13.13 0.10 -6.70
C SER A 118 -12.62 -1.34 -6.73
N ILE A 119 -11.89 -1.77 -5.70
CA ILE A 119 -11.36 -3.14 -5.62
C ILE A 119 -12.48 -4.14 -5.33
N ILE A 120 -13.40 -3.80 -4.42
CA ILE A 120 -14.56 -4.65 -4.12
C ILE A 120 -15.41 -4.85 -5.39
N ASN A 121 -15.71 -3.79 -6.12
CA ASN A 121 -16.49 -3.91 -7.36
C ASN A 121 -15.77 -4.81 -8.37
N ILE A 122 -14.46 -4.66 -8.57
CA ILE A 122 -13.71 -5.54 -9.47
C ILE A 122 -13.75 -7.01 -9.02
N LEU A 123 -13.56 -7.26 -7.73
CA LEU A 123 -13.48 -8.64 -7.22
C LEU A 123 -14.84 -9.31 -7.08
N CYS A 124 -15.93 -8.56 -6.91
CA CYS A 124 -17.23 -9.08 -6.53
C CYS A 124 -18.35 -8.82 -7.56
N ASP A 125 -18.15 -7.92 -8.54
CA ASP A 125 -19.06 -7.74 -9.68
C ASP A 125 -18.70 -8.64 -10.88
N GLU A 126 -17.68 -9.50 -10.77
CA GLU A 126 -17.50 -10.64 -11.68
C GLU A 126 -18.57 -11.71 -11.39
N ASN A 127 -19.79 -11.47 -11.92
CA ASN A 127 -20.86 -12.45 -12.14
C ASN A 127 -21.38 -12.34 -13.56
#